data_AF-A0AAU2GL38-F1
#
_entry.id   AF-A0AAU2GL38-F1
#
_cell.length_a   1.000
_cell.length_b   1.000
_cell.length_c   1.000
_cell.angle_alpha   90.00
_cell.angle_beta   90.00
_cell.angle_gamma   90.00
#
_symmetry.space_group_name_H-M   'P 1'
#
loop_
_entity.id
_entity.type
_entity.pdbx_description
1 polymer ?
#
loop_
_entity_poly.entity_id
_entity_poly.type
_entity_poly.pdbx_seq_one_letter_code
_entity_poly.pdbx_strand_id
1 'polypeptide(L)'
;MSLVDVGVHLGGSTVRGDRLHNQLYFLPDRPTGLAMEATGSPQELGERAAAWFEAILRKPIVRHEWEHAGQLYARRYLFADTGEGLCQSYNQNLAPKGQPESLIAAGHAVGRGWVQTSGLDRPHRVVAIRGNAPA
;
A
#
# COMPACT_ATOMS: atom_id res chain seq x y z
N MET A 1 -11.59 3.43 -6.41
CA MET A 1 -10.66 3.20 -5.29
C MET A 1 -9.25 3.42 -5.81
N SER A 2 -8.50 4.38 -5.26
CA SER A 2 -7.05 4.50 -5.54
C SER A 2 -6.31 3.36 -4.81
N LEU A 3 -5.25 2.82 -5.42
CA LEU A 3 -4.42 1.79 -4.76
C LEU A 3 -3.42 2.44 -3.80
N VAL A 4 -2.87 3.58 -4.20
CA VAL A 4 -1.93 4.38 -3.42
C VAL A 4 -1.94 5.79 -3.98
N ASP A 5 -1.88 6.78 -3.10
CA ASP A 5 -1.62 8.17 -3.48
C ASP A 5 -0.16 8.44 -3.14
N VAL A 6 0.58 9.01 -4.09
CA VAL A 6 2.00 9.37 -3.94
C VAL A 6 2.18 10.81 -4.40
N GLY A 7 3.14 11.51 -3.83
CA GLY A 7 3.44 12.86 -4.28
C GLY A 7 4.69 13.42 -3.66
N VAL A 8 5.01 14.63 -4.10
CA VAL A 8 6.26 15.31 -3.76
C VAL A 8 5.92 16.70 -3.24
N HIS A 9 6.52 17.07 -2.12
CA HIS A 9 6.50 18.44 -1.59
C HIS A 9 7.81 19.13 -1.99
N LEU A 10 7.70 20.33 -2.55
CA LEU A 10 8.81 21.21 -2.87
C LEU A 10 8.93 22.29 -1.79
N GLY A 11 10.11 22.43 -1.20
CA GLY A 11 10.44 23.48 -0.23
C GLY A 11 11.81 24.07 -0.53
N GLY A 12 11.84 25.32 -0.99
CA GLY A 12 13.09 25.97 -1.40
C GLY A 12 13.76 25.20 -2.55
N SER A 13 15.01 24.77 -2.32
CA SER A 13 15.79 23.97 -3.26
C SER A 13 15.73 22.45 -2.99
N THR A 14 14.75 21.98 -2.22
CA THR A 14 14.61 20.57 -1.84
C THR A 14 13.24 20.02 -2.20
N VAL A 15 13.20 18.77 -2.67
CA VAL A 15 11.97 17.98 -2.82
C VAL A 15 12.00 16.77 -1.91
N ARG A 16 10.85 16.47 -1.30
CA ARG A 16 10.62 15.25 -0.52
C ARG A 16 9.38 14.55 -1.07
N GLY A 17 9.51 13.29 -1.46
CA GLY A 17 8.42 12.51 -2.03
C GLY A 17 8.20 11.22 -1.25
N ASP A 18 6.95 10.82 -1.12
CA ASP A 18 6.57 9.57 -0.47
C ASP A 18 5.10 9.23 -0.81
N ARG A 19 4.60 8.13 -0.23
CA ARG A 19 3.18 7.86 -0.10
C ARG A 19 2.50 8.99 0.68
N LEU A 20 1.33 9.39 0.19
CA LEU A 20 0.52 10.43 0.80
C LEU A 20 -0.58 9.83 1.68
N HIS A 21 -0.96 10.56 2.71
CA HIS A 21 -2.23 10.34 3.38
C HIS A 21 -3.38 10.62 2.38
N ASN A 22 -4.25 9.64 2.15
CA ASN A 22 -5.33 9.65 1.15
C ASN A 22 -6.44 10.71 1.33
N GLN A 23 -6.28 11.64 2.27
CA GLN A 23 -7.25 12.71 2.57
C GLN A 23 -6.54 14.05 2.76
N LEU A 24 -5.46 14.05 3.53
CA LEU A 24 -4.72 15.26 3.88
C LEU A 24 -3.56 15.55 2.92
N TYR A 25 -3.16 14.58 2.11
CA TYR A 25 -2.02 14.67 1.18
C TYR A 25 -0.70 15.09 1.84
N PHE A 26 -0.54 14.78 3.13
CA PHE A 26 0.71 14.92 3.86
C PHE A 26 1.61 13.71 3.64
N LEU A 27 2.93 13.97 3.66
CA LEU A 27 3.94 12.94 3.78
C LEU A 27 3.89 12.36 5.20
N PRO A 28 4.24 11.07 5.38
CA PRO A 28 4.25 10.44 6.69
C PRO A 28 5.40 10.97 7.54
N ASP A 29 5.22 10.94 8.86
CA ASP A 29 6.28 11.31 9.83
C ASP A 29 7.52 10.40 9.70
N ARG A 30 7.30 9.13 9.33
CA ARG A 30 8.35 8.15 9.06
C ARG A 30 8.36 7.81 7.56
N PRO A 31 9.52 7.96 6.88
CA PRO A 31 9.65 7.60 5.47
C PRO A 31 9.24 6.16 5.19
N THR A 32 8.53 5.93 4.07
CA THR A 32 8.22 4.57 3.61
C THR A 32 9.31 4.01 2.70
N GLY A 33 9.10 2.80 2.16
CA GLY A 33 9.96 2.22 1.12
C GLY A 33 9.95 3.00 -0.20
N LEU A 34 8.99 3.92 -0.38
CA LEU A 34 8.87 4.78 -1.55
C LEU A 34 9.53 6.15 -1.37
N ALA A 35 10.07 6.44 -0.19
CA ALA A 35 10.58 7.77 0.12
C ALA A 35 11.69 8.20 -0.87
N MET A 36 11.64 9.46 -1.27
CA MET A 36 12.70 10.12 -2.02
C MET A 36 13.00 11.50 -1.42
N GLU A 37 14.25 11.91 -1.54
CA GLU A 37 14.68 13.26 -1.20
C GLU A 37 15.74 13.71 -2.19
N ALA A 38 15.68 14.98 -2.59
CA ALA A 38 16.70 15.58 -3.43
C ALA A 38 16.81 17.08 -3.18
N THR A 39 18.02 17.62 -3.37
CA THR A 39 18.31 19.06 -3.36
C THR A 39 18.96 19.43 -4.69
N GLY A 40 18.64 20.60 -5.23
CA GLY A 40 19.17 21.05 -6.51
C GLY A 40 18.47 22.28 -7.08
N SER A 41 18.75 22.56 -8.35
CA SER A 41 18.05 23.57 -9.14
C SER A 41 16.61 23.15 -9.46
N PRO A 42 15.70 24.10 -9.78
CA PRO A 42 14.33 23.77 -10.13
C PRO A 42 14.19 22.72 -11.23
N GLN A 43 15.07 22.74 -12.23
CA GLN A 43 15.10 21.76 -13.31
C GLN A 43 15.46 20.36 -12.80
N GLU A 44 16.56 20.23 -12.06
CA GLU A 44 17.00 18.94 -11.50
C GLU A 44 15.94 18.33 -10.57
N LEU A 45 15.26 19.18 -9.78
CA LEU A 45 14.20 18.73 -8.88
C LEU A 45 12.99 18.21 -9.67
N GLY A 46 12.60 18.88 -10.75
CA GLY A 46 11.53 18.43 -11.64
C GLY A 46 11.86 17.09 -12.29
N GLU A 47 13.07 16.95 -12.81
CA GLU A 47 13.55 15.70 -13.44
C GLU A 47 13.57 14.54 -12.44
N ARG A 48 14.08 14.77 -11.22
CA ARG A 48 14.12 13.74 -10.17
C ARG A 48 12.72 13.33 -9.70
N ALA A 49 11.82 14.29 -9.53
CA ALA A 49 10.43 14.00 -9.16
C ALA A 49 9.72 13.19 -10.25
N ALA A 50 9.89 13.56 -11.53
CA ALA A 50 9.32 12.82 -12.65
C ALA A 50 9.87 11.39 -12.72
N ALA A 51 11.19 11.22 -12.65
CA ALA A 51 11.84 9.90 -12.65
C ALA A 51 11.34 9.01 -11.50
N TRP A 52 11.14 9.59 -10.32
CA TRP A 52 10.59 8.89 -9.17
C TRP A 52 9.13 8.44 -9.39
N PHE A 53 8.26 9.32 -9.89
CA PHE A 53 6.89 8.94 -10.23
C PHE A 53 6.86 7.80 -11.27
N GLU A 54 7.69 7.90 -12.32
CA GLU A 54 7.76 6.85 -13.33
C GLU A 54 8.22 5.51 -12.73
N ALA A 55 9.19 5.52 -11.82
CA ALA A 55 9.67 4.31 -11.15
C ALA A 55 8.52 3.65 -10.36
N ILE A 56 7.73 4.42 -9.61
CA ILE A 56 6.57 3.92 -8.87
C ILE A 56 5.49 3.38 -9.82
N LEU A 57 5.23 4.06 -10.93
CA LEU A 57 4.22 3.64 -11.91
C LEU A 57 4.62 2.36 -12.64
N ARG A 58 5.92 2.05 -12.76
CA ARG A 58 6.42 0.80 -13.34
C ARG A 58 6.41 -0.38 -12.38
N LYS A 59 6.34 -0.15 -11.06
CA LYS A 59 6.38 -1.25 -10.07
C LYS A 59 5.25 -2.27 -10.29
N PRO A 60 5.54 -3.58 -10.24
CA PRO A 60 4.54 -4.62 -10.38
C PRO A 60 3.60 -4.65 -9.16
N ILE A 61 2.31 -4.91 -9.38
CA ILE A 61 1.29 -4.97 -8.34
C ILE A 61 0.60 -6.33 -8.40
N VAL A 62 0.46 -6.99 -7.25
CA VAL A 62 -0.39 -8.16 -7.06
C VAL A 62 -1.49 -7.89 -6.05
N ARG A 63 -2.57 -8.66 -6.17
CA ARG A 63 -3.69 -8.68 -5.23
C ARG A 63 -3.79 -10.05 -4.59
N HIS A 64 -3.66 -10.08 -3.28
CA HIS A 64 -3.94 -11.25 -2.45
C HIS A 64 -5.42 -11.27 -2.08
N GLU A 65 -6.02 -12.46 -2.15
CA GLU A 65 -7.45 -12.68 -1.97
C GLU A 65 -7.71 -13.80 -0.97
N TRP A 66 -8.63 -13.56 -0.03
CA TRP A 66 -9.10 -14.56 0.93
C TRP A 66 -10.60 -14.79 0.80
N GLU A 67 -10.97 -16.06 0.65
CA GLU A 67 -12.33 -16.52 0.46
C GLU A 67 -12.79 -17.35 1.66
N HIS A 68 -14.07 -17.26 1.99
CA HIS A 68 -14.74 -18.11 2.96
C HIS A 68 -16.17 -18.37 2.47
N ALA A 69 -16.62 -19.63 2.53
CA ALA A 69 -17.92 -20.05 2.00
C ALA A 69 -18.17 -19.59 0.53
N GLY A 70 -17.13 -19.60 -0.30
CA GLY A 70 -17.20 -19.17 -1.70
C GLY A 70 -17.34 -17.65 -1.91
N GLN A 71 -17.23 -16.86 -0.84
CA GLN A 71 -17.31 -15.40 -0.88
C GLN A 71 -15.97 -14.78 -0.50
N LEU A 72 -15.55 -13.76 -1.24
CA LEU A 72 -14.33 -13.04 -0.93
C LEU A 72 -14.54 -12.08 0.24
N TYR A 73 -13.86 -12.32 1.35
CA TYR A 73 -14.00 -11.51 2.56
C TYR A 73 -12.81 -10.55 2.77
N ALA A 74 -11.64 -10.82 2.19
CA ALA A 74 -10.51 -9.91 2.29
C ALA A 74 -9.71 -9.79 0.99
N ARG A 75 -9.11 -8.60 0.80
CA ARG A 75 -8.19 -8.27 -0.30
C ARG A 75 -7.03 -7.46 0.25
N ARG A 76 -5.83 -7.69 -0.29
CA ARG A 76 -4.65 -6.85 -0.03
C ARG A 76 -3.90 -6.63 -1.33
N TYR A 77 -3.65 -5.37 -1.67
CA TYR A 77 -2.80 -4.99 -2.80
C TYR A 77 -1.40 -4.68 -2.29
N LEU A 78 -0.39 -5.14 -3.02
CA LEU A 78 1.01 -4.92 -2.68
C LEU A 78 1.85 -4.75 -3.94
N PHE A 79 2.97 -4.06 -3.79
CA PHE A 79 4.04 -4.16 -4.79
C PHE A 79 4.64 -5.56 -4.76
N ALA A 80 4.72 -6.21 -5.92
CA ALA A 80 5.15 -7.61 -6.02
C ALA A 80 6.65 -7.78 -5.79
N ASP A 81 7.44 -6.75 -6.09
CA ASP A 81 8.90 -6.74 -5.94
C ASP A 81 9.34 -6.50 -4.49
N THR A 82 8.61 -5.68 -3.72
CA THR A 82 8.98 -5.32 -2.34
C THR A 82 8.05 -5.91 -1.27
N GLY A 83 6.88 -6.42 -1.64
CA GLY A 83 5.84 -6.83 -0.69
C GLY A 83 5.15 -5.68 0.05
N GLU A 84 5.49 -4.42 -0.28
CA GLU A 84 4.95 -3.24 0.38
C GLU A 84 3.44 -3.10 0.13
N GLY A 85 2.66 -2.95 1.20
CA GLY A 85 1.19 -2.92 1.14
C GLY A 85 0.65 -1.58 0.64
N LEU A 86 -0.20 -1.61 -0.38
CA LEU A 86 -0.83 -0.43 -0.99
C LEU A 86 -2.16 -0.12 -0.32
N CYS A 87 -3.13 -1.00 -0.47
CA CYS A 87 -4.43 -0.87 0.17
C CYS A 87 -5.00 -2.24 0.50
N GLN A 88 -5.98 -2.28 1.40
CA GLN A 88 -6.63 -3.51 1.80
C GLN A 88 -8.11 -3.29 2.08
N SER A 89 -8.85 -4.39 2.08
CA SER A 89 -10.24 -4.44 2.52
C SER A 89 -10.47 -5.72 3.30
N TYR A 90 -11.27 -5.63 4.35
CA TYR A 90 -11.69 -6.77 5.17
C TYR A 90 -13.18 -6.62 5.50
N ASN A 91 -13.96 -7.67 5.24
CA ASN A 91 -15.38 -7.75 5.53
C ASN A 91 -15.61 -8.83 6.60
N GLN A 92 -15.77 -8.38 7.85
CA GLN A 92 -15.99 -9.25 9.00
C GLN A 92 -17.23 -10.14 8.90
N ASN A 93 -18.27 -9.70 8.17
CA ASN A 93 -19.52 -10.45 8.03
C ASN A 93 -19.37 -11.66 7.09
N LEU A 94 -18.34 -11.66 6.24
CA LEU A 94 -18.01 -12.75 5.33
C LEU A 94 -16.82 -13.57 5.84
N ALA A 95 -16.13 -13.11 6.88
CA ALA A 95 -14.97 -13.78 7.44
C ALA A 95 -15.38 -15.03 8.25
N PRO A 96 -14.47 -16.00 8.44
CA PRO A 96 -14.69 -17.10 9.37
C PRO A 96 -15.08 -16.61 10.77
N LYS A 97 -16.05 -17.28 11.40
CA LYS A 97 -16.53 -16.93 12.75
C LYS A 97 -15.37 -16.96 13.75
N GLY A 98 -15.22 -15.89 14.54
CA GLY A 98 -14.15 -15.76 15.55
C GLY A 98 -12.81 -15.26 15.00
N GLN A 99 -12.63 -15.20 13.68
CA GLN A 99 -11.39 -14.69 13.08
C GLN A 99 -11.17 -13.19 13.34
N PRO A 100 -12.16 -12.29 13.17
CA PRO A 100 -11.96 -10.87 13.49
C PRO A 100 -11.47 -10.66 14.93
N GLU A 101 -12.11 -11.33 15.90
CA GLU A 101 -11.76 -11.23 17.32
C GLU A 101 -10.36 -11.77 17.61
N SER A 102 -10.00 -12.90 17.00
CA SER A 102 -8.66 -13.48 17.11
C SER A 102 -7.59 -12.55 16.54
N LEU A 103 -7.84 -11.90 15.40
CA LEU A 103 -6.90 -10.96 14.80
C LEU A 103 -6.73 -9.71 15.66
N ILE A 104 -7.83 -9.19 16.21
CA ILE A 104 -7.80 -8.06 17.13
C ILE A 104 -7.01 -8.43 18.40
N ALA A 105 -7.27 -9.60 18.99
CA ALA A 105 -6.54 -10.08 20.16
C ALA A 105 -5.03 -10.28 19.90
N ALA A 106 -4.66 -10.66 18.68
CA ALA A 106 -3.27 -10.77 18.23
C ALA A 106 -2.62 -9.42 17.86
N GLY A 107 -3.32 -8.30 18.02
CA GLY A 107 -2.81 -6.96 17.71
C GLY A 107 -2.83 -6.59 16.22
N HIS A 108 -3.53 -7.35 15.38
CA HIS A 108 -3.70 -7.07 13.95
C HIS A 108 -4.90 -6.16 13.68
N ALA A 109 -5.05 -5.09 14.46
CA ALA A 109 -6.09 -4.10 14.27
C ALA A 109 -5.57 -2.69 14.57
N VAL A 110 -6.11 -1.69 13.86
CA VAL A 110 -5.77 -0.28 14.06
C VAL A 110 -7.03 0.55 14.28
N GLY A 111 -6.90 1.61 15.09
CA GLY A 111 -7.99 2.55 15.36
C GLY A 111 -9.25 1.84 15.86
N ARG A 112 -10.38 2.06 15.17
CA ARG A 112 -11.72 1.53 15.53
C ARG A 112 -11.89 0.02 15.28
N GLY A 113 -10.89 -0.79 15.57
CA GLY A 113 -10.92 -2.24 15.34
C GLY A 113 -10.77 -2.64 13.86
N TRP A 114 -10.13 -1.79 13.05
CA TRP A 114 -9.96 -2.08 11.63
C TRP A 114 -8.90 -3.16 11.42
N VAL A 115 -9.37 -4.38 11.12
CA VAL A 115 -8.54 -5.57 10.95
C VAL A 115 -7.52 -5.38 9.83
N GLN A 116 -6.26 -5.68 10.16
CA GLN A 116 -5.14 -5.66 9.23
C GLN A 116 -5.02 -7.01 8.52
N THR A 117 -5.09 -7.00 7.19
CA THR A 117 -4.96 -8.22 6.39
C THR A 117 -3.54 -8.80 6.42
N SER A 118 -2.56 -8.09 6.97
CA SER A 118 -1.23 -8.61 7.25
C SER A 118 -1.19 -9.68 8.34
N GLY A 119 -2.21 -9.77 9.19
CA GLY A 119 -2.35 -10.84 10.18
C GLY A 119 -3.08 -12.08 9.66
N LEU A 120 -3.57 -12.06 8.42
CA LEU A 120 -4.19 -13.23 7.81
C LEU A 120 -3.13 -14.23 7.35
N ASP A 121 -3.49 -15.51 7.37
CA ASP A 121 -2.70 -16.59 6.79
C ASP A 121 -2.49 -16.41 5.27
N ARG A 122 -1.89 -17.42 4.64
CA ARG A 122 -1.67 -17.44 3.19
C ARG A 122 -2.98 -17.13 2.42
N PRO A 123 -2.94 -16.24 1.41
CA PRO A 123 -4.11 -15.99 0.58
C PRO A 123 -4.50 -17.23 -0.21
N HIS A 124 -5.80 -17.35 -0.50
CA HIS A 124 -6.34 -18.42 -1.33
C HIS A 124 -5.97 -18.20 -2.81
N ARG A 125 -5.87 -16.92 -3.24
CA ARG A 125 -5.48 -16.54 -4.60
C ARG A 125 -4.55 -15.34 -4.61
N VAL A 126 -3.64 -15.33 -5.57
CA VAL A 126 -2.75 -14.20 -5.88
C VAL A 126 -2.98 -13.84 -7.34
N VAL A 127 -3.38 -12.60 -7.59
CA VAL A 127 -3.77 -12.09 -8.92
C VAL A 127 -2.80 -10.99 -9.33
N ALA A 128 -2.19 -11.10 -10.51
CA ALA A 128 -1.41 -10.01 -11.10
C ALA A 128 -2.34 -8.87 -11.51
N ILE A 129 -2.04 -7.64 -11.06
CA ILE A 129 -2.81 -6.43 -11.38
C ILE A 129 -2.05 -5.55 -12.36
N ARG A 130 -0.73 -5.40 -12.17
CA ARG A 130 0.14 -4.63 -13.06
C ARG A 130 1.52 -5.26 -13.09
N GLY A 131 2.14 -5.31 -14.26
CA GLY A 131 3.39 -6.04 -14.44
C GLY A 131 3.19 -7.55 -14.28
N ASN A 132 4.18 -8.33 -14.70
CA ASN A 132 4.13 -9.77 -14.48
C ASN A 132 4.31 -10.06 -13.00
N ALA A 133 3.43 -10.86 -12.40
CA ALA A 133 3.70 -11.42 -11.08
C ALA A 133 4.99 -12.26 -11.19
N PRO A 134 5.94 -12.14 -10.25
CA PRO A 134 7.05 -13.08 -10.22
C PRO A 134 6.50 -14.50 -10.10
N ALA A 135 7.08 -15.40 -10.90
CA ALA A 135 6.70 -16.81 -10.98
C ALA A 135 6.88 -17.55 -9.65
#